data_AF-F6B5I6-F1
#
_entry.id   AF-F6B5I6-F1
#
_cell.length_a   1.000
_cell.length_b   1.000
_cell.length_c   1.000
_cell.angle_alpha   90.00
_cell.angle_beta   90.00
_cell.angle_gamma   90.00
#
_symmetry.space_group_name_H-M   'P 1'
#
loop_
_entity.id
_entity.type
_entity.pdbx_description
1 polymer ?
#
loop_
_entity_poly.entity_id
_entity_poly.type
_entity_poly.pdbx_seq_one_letter_code
_entity_poly.pdbx_strand_id
1 'polypeptide(L)'
;MLVLGIVLVYMVMASLYGNLRDPLIVMLAVPFGLSGVFYAFYFTNTTLSLISFMGIIMLTGIVVKNAIILLDYTHLLQNRGQPLLEAIILAGRNRLRPILMTTTATFFGMLPLAISRGVGAEIWNPLGITMMGGLAVSTLVTLVLIPTVYCLFEEKRLQKAAVIQNVNGKLS
;
A
#
# COMPACT_ATOMS: atom_id res chain seq x y z
N MET A 1 16.17 3.56 -12.40
CA MET A 1 15.87 2.42 -11.51
C MET A 1 14.42 2.44 -11.02
N LEU A 2 13.96 3.48 -10.30
CA LEU A 2 12.58 3.54 -9.78
C LEU A 2 11.50 3.40 -10.86
N VAL A 3 11.60 4.14 -11.96
CA VAL A 3 10.64 4.06 -13.07
C VAL A 3 10.56 2.64 -13.64
N LEU A 4 11.71 1.98 -13.82
CA LEU A 4 11.79 0.63 -14.38
C LEU A 4 11.21 -0.41 -13.41
N GLY A 5 11.45 -0.25 -12.10
CA GLY A 5 10.85 -1.08 -11.05
C GLY A 5 9.33 -0.93 -10.98
N ILE A 6 8.83 0.31 -11.07
CA ILE A 6 7.39 0.60 -11.15
C ILE A 6 6.78 -0.12 -12.36
N VAL A 7 7.38 0.02 -13.55
CA VAL A 7 6.90 -0.65 -14.77
C VAL A 7 6.89 -2.17 -14.64
N LEU A 8 7.93 -2.77 -14.06
CA LEU A 8 7.98 -4.22 -13.85
C LEU A 8 6.89 -4.69 -12.88
N VAL A 9 6.69 -3.99 -11.75
CA VAL A 9 5.61 -4.30 -10.80
C VAL A 9 4.25 -4.19 -11.47
N TYR A 10 4.03 -3.17 -12.31
CA TYR A 10 2.80 -3.05 -13.09
C TYR A 10 2.55 -4.27 -13.97
N MET A 11 3.57 -4.66 -14.74
CA MET A 11 3.45 -5.70 -15.75
C MET A 11 3.19 -7.07 -15.09
N VAL A 12 3.88 -7.35 -13.99
CA VAL A 12 3.66 -8.57 -13.19
C VAL A 12 2.24 -8.59 -12.63
N MET A 13 1.77 -7.49 -12.03
CA MET A 13 0.41 -7.42 -11.47
C MET A 13 -0.68 -7.49 -12.54
N ALA A 14 -0.50 -6.82 -13.67
CA ALA A 14 -1.42 -6.89 -14.80
C ALA A 14 -1.50 -8.33 -15.37
N SER A 15 -0.37 -9.04 -15.39
CA SER A 15 -0.32 -10.45 -15.77
C SER A 15 -0.97 -11.38 -14.75
N LEU A 16 -0.89 -11.09 -13.44
CA LEU A 16 -1.50 -11.91 -12.39
C LEU A 16 -3.03 -11.77 -12.33
N TYR A 17 -3.55 -10.55 -12.42
CA TYR A 17 -4.97 -10.28 -12.20
C TYR A 17 -5.81 -10.27 -13.49
N GLY A 18 -5.18 -10.29 -14.66
CA GLY A 18 -5.88 -10.24 -15.96
C GLY A 18 -6.66 -8.94 -16.21
N ASN A 19 -6.53 -7.93 -15.33
CA ASN A 19 -7.27 -6.69 -15.37
C ASN A 19 -6.34 -5.51 -14.99
N LEU A 20 -6.29 -4.48 -15.84
CA LEU A 20 -5.31 -3.37 -15.70
C LEU A 20 -5.64 -2.35 -14.60
N ARG A 21 -6.79 -2.50 -13.92
CA ARG A 21 -7.29 -1.53 -12.94
C ARG A 21 -6.76 -1.77 -11.53
N ASP A 22 -6.69 -3.03 -11.12
CA ASP A 22 -6.21 -3.42 -9.79
C ASP A 22 -4.74 -3.00 -9.55
N PRO A 23 -3.81 -3.18 -10.52
CA PRO A 23 -2.44 -2.68 -10.41
C PRO A 23 -2.35 -1.16 -10.29
N LEU A 24 -3.28 -0.42 -10.92
CA LEU A 24 -3.28 1.04 -10.93
C LEU A 24 -3.62 1.60 -9.54
N ILE A 25 -4.53 0.94 -8.81
CA ILE A 25 -4.86 1.28 -7.41
C ILE A 25 -3.63 1.10 -6.52
N VAL A 26 -2.88 0.01 -6.70
CA VAL A 26 -1.63 -0.23 -5.95
C VAL A 26 -0.58 0.83 -6.28
N MET A 27 -0.45 1.23 -7.54
CA MET A 27 0.48 2.29 -7.94
C MET A 27 0.15 3.64 -7.33
N LEU A 28 -1.13 3.96 -7.15
CA LEU A 28 -1.54 5.17 -6.45
C LEU A 28 -1.10 5.16 -4.98
N ALA A 29 -1.04 4.01 -4.32
CA ALA A 29 -0.61 3.91 -2.92
C ALA A 29 0.89 4.21 -2.71
N VAL A 30 1.74 4.01 -3.71
CA VAL A 30 3.20 4.24 -3.63
C VAL A 30 3.57 5.69 -3.31
N PRO A 31 3.11 6.72 -4.05
CA PRO A 31 3.41 8.12 -3.72
C PRO A 31 2.84 8.55 -2.36
N PHE A 32 1.73 7.96 -1.92
CA PHE A 32 1.20 8.20 -0.57
C PHE A 32 2.05 7.55 0.53
N GLY A 33 2.72 6.43 0.26
CA GLY A 33 3.71 5.87 1.18
C GLY A 33 4.96 6.74 1.27
N LEU A 34 5.41 7.28 0.13
CA LEU A 34 6.55 8.19 0.05
C LEU A 34 6.32 9.49 0.83
N SER A 35 5.12 10.07 0.79
CA SER A 35 4.82 11.29 1.56
C SER A 35 5.06 11.10 3.06
N GLY A 36 4.81 9.90 3.59
CA GLY A 36 5.13 9.54 4.98
C GLY A 36 6.61 9.63 5.34
N VAL A 37 7.50 9.31 4.39
CA VAL A 37 8.96 9.47 4.57
C VAL A 37 9.33 10.94 4.65
N PHE A 38 8.75 11.78 3.79
CA PHE A 38 9.02 13.22 3.82
C PHE A 38 8.60 13.84 5.16
N TYR A 39 7.46 13.41 5.72
CA TYR A 39 7.06 13.81 7.08
C TYR A 39 8.05 13.32 8.15
N ALA A 40 8.57 12.09 8.03
CA ALA A 40 9.55 11.55 8.97
C ALA A 40 10.86 12.34 8.99
N PHE A 41 11.36 12.74 7.82
CA PHE A 41 12.56 13.58 7.70
C PHE A 41 12.33 15.00 8.21
N TYR A 42 11.14 15.55 8.01
CA TYR A 42 10.78 16.85 8.56
C TYR A 42 10.83 16.84 10.10
N PHE A 43 10.32 15.79 10.75
CA PHE A 43 10.37 15.66 12.20
C PHE A 43 11.77 15.34 12.74
N THR A 44 12.55 14.54 12.02
CA THR A 44 13.84 14.01 12.50
C THR A 44 15.05 14.82 12.01
N ASN A 45 14.82 15.90 11.23
CA ASN A 45 15.84 16.79 10.65
C ASN A 45 17.03 16.03 10.00
N THR A 46 16.74 14.89 9.37
CA THR A 46 17.77 14.00 8.83
C THR A 46 18.03 14.32 7.37
N THR A 47 19.29 14.28 6.94
CA THR A 47 19.66 14.56 5.55
C THR A 47 19.29 13.40 4.62
N LEU A 48 18.92 13.75 3.39
CA LEU A 48 18.63 12.80 2.34
C LEU A 48 19.94 12.21 1.79
N SER A 49 20.31 11.02 2.27
CA SER A 49 21.55 10.32 1.92
C SER A 49 21.32 9.15 0.95
N LEU A 50 22.40 8.56 0.43
CA LEU A 50 22.30 7.35 -0.40
C LEU A 50 21.63 6.18 0.35
N ILE A 51 21.92 6.05 1.65
CA ILE A 51 21.30 5.02 2.50
C ILE A 51 19.82 5.32 2.74
N SER A 52 19.45 6.60 2.93
CA SER A 52 18.05 7.01 3.00
C SER A 52 17.27 6.60 1.74
N PHE A 53 17.86 6.74 0.55
CA PHE A 53 17.28 6.27 -0.70
C PHE A 53 17.07 4.75 -0.73
N MET A 54 18.01 3.97 -0.20
CA MET A 54 17.82 2.53 -0.05
C MET A 54 16.63 2.21 0.85
N GLY A 55 16.47 2.96 1.95
CA GLY A 55 15.31 2.87 2.85
C GLY A 55 13.99 3.16 2.13
N ILE A 56 13.97 4.17 1.26
CA ILE A 56 12.78 4.51 0.44
C ILE A 56 12.41 3.36 -0.50
N ILE A 57 13.38 2.75 -1.17
CA ILE A 57 13.15 1.63 -2.09
C ILE A 57 12.59 0.43 -1.31
N MET A 58 13.20 0.12 -0.17
CA MET A 58 12.79 -0.98 0.70
C MET A 58 11.39 -0.75 1.29
N LEU A 59 11.07 0.48 1.70
CA LEU A 59 9.73 0.88 2.14
C LEU A 59 8.70 0.68 1.03
N THR A 60 9.02 1.12 -0.20
CA THR A 60 8.12 0.99 -1.35
C THR A 60 7.73 -0.47 -1.57
N GLY A 61 8.67 -1.41 -1.44
CA GLY A 61 8.37 -2.84 -1.54
C GLY A 61 7.41 -3.34 -0.45
N ILE A 62 7.54 -2.86 0.78
CA ILE A 62 6.64 -3.23 1.89
C ILE A 62 5.23 -2.67 1.65
N VAL A 63 5.12 -1.41 1.24
CA VAL A 63 3.84 -0.76 0.94
C VAL A 63 3.12 -1.48 -0.20
N VAL A 64 3.83 -1.75 -1.30
CA VAL A 64 3.30 -2.48 -2.45
C VAL A 64 2.83 -3.88 -2.04
N LYS A 65 3.64 -4.63 -1.28
CA LYS A 65 3.27 -5.95 -0.75
C LYS A 65 1.98 -5.89 0.09
N ASN A 66 1.87 -4.91 0.99
CA ASN A 66 0.69 -4.76 1.85
C ASN A 66 -0.56 -4.45 1.00
N ALA A 67 -0.41 -3.63 -0.04
CA ALA A 67 -1.48 -3.31 -0.97
C ALA A 67 -1.94 -4.53 -1.78
N ILE A 68 -0.99 -5.27 -2.37
CA ILE A 68 -1.26 -6.48 -3.15
C ILE A 68 -2.03 -7.50 -2.31
N ILE A 69 -1.56 -7.80 -1.10
CA ILE A 69 -2.16 -8.82 -0.23
C ILE A 69 -3.62 -8.50 0.14
N LEU A 70 -3.94 -7.21 0.33
CA LEU A 70 -5.30 -6.77 0.64
C LEU A 70 -6.21 -6.88 -0.59
N LEU A 71 -5.71 -6.45 -1.74
CA LEU A 71 -6.45 -6.43 -3.00
C LEU A 71 -6.71 -7.85 -3.52
N ASP A 72 -5.69 -8.71 -3.47
CA ASP A 72 -5.77 -10.13 -3.80
C ASP A 72 -6.84 -10.86 -2.96
N TYR A 73 -6.85 -10.62 -1.66
CA TYR A 73 -7.80 -11.27 -0.77
C TYR A 73 -9.23 -10.76 -0.99
N THR A 74 -9.39 -9.48 -1.31
CA THR A 74 -10.68 -8.90 -1.68
C THR A 74 -11.22 -9.54 -2.98
N HIS A 75 -10.34 -9.73 -3.96
CA HIS A 75 -10.68 -10.40 -5.23
C HIS A 75 -11.03 -11.89 -5.00
N LEU A 76 -10.28 -12.58 -4.13
CA LEU A 76 -10.57 -13.96 -3.75
C LEU A 76 -11.96 -14.10 -3.09
N LEU A 77 -12.36 -13.14 -2.25
CA LEU A 77 -13.67 -13.11 -1.60
C LEU A 77 -14.81 -12.83 -2.58
N GLN A 78 -14.59 -11.94 -3.55
CA GLN A 78 -15.54 -11.72 -4.64
C GLN A 78 -15.72 -12.96 -5.50
N ASN A 79 -14.64 -13.67 -5.84
CA ASN A 79 -14.71 -14.92 -6.60
C ASN A 79 -15.42 -16.05 -5.84
N ARG A 80 -15.50 -15.94 -4.51
CA ARG A 80 -16.31 -16.83 -3.65
C ARG A 80 -17.78 -16.42 -3.56
N GLY A 81 -18.19 -15.39 -4.32
CA GLY A 81 -19.57 -14.91 -4.39
C GLY A 81 -20.00 -13.98 -3.26
N GLN A 82 -19.05 -13.49 -2.43
CA GLN A 82 -19.42 -12.51 -1.39
C GLN A 82 -19.75 -11.15 -2.01
N PRO A 83 -20.77 -10.44 -1.48
CA PRO A 83 -21.05 -9.08 -1.90
C PRO A 83 -19.83 -8.20 -1.58
N LEU A 84 -19.50 -7.31 -2.52
CA LEU A 84 -18.28 -6.51 -2.47
C LEU A 84 -18.02 -5.85 -1.11
N LEU A 85 -19.03 -5.21 -0.54
CA LEU A 85 -18.89 -4.46 0.69
C LEU A 85 -18.49 -5.37 1.86
N GLU A 86 -19.05 -6.59 1.91
CA GLU A 86 -18.69 -7.59 2.88
C GLU A 86 -17.29 -8.16 2.61
N ALA A 87 -16.93 -8.38 1.35
CA ALA A 87 -15.60 -8.81 0.94
C ALA A 87 -14.50 -7.82 1.37
N ILE A 88 -14.71 -6.51 1.21
CA ILE A 88 -13.76 -5.47 1.63
C ILE A 88 -13.60 -5.46 3.16
N ILE A 89 -14.72 -5.51 3.91
CA ILE A 89 -14.69 -5.50 5.37
C ILE A 89 -13.98 -6.74 5.91
N LEU A 90 -14.30 -7.92 5.35
CA LEU A 90 -13.70 -9.18 5.77
C LEU A 90 -12.20 -9.24 5.39
N ALA A 91 -11.85 -8.73 4.21
CA ALA A 91 -10.46 -8.63 3.78
C ALA A 91 -9.66 -7.68 4.66
N GLY A 92 -10.19 -6.50 4.95
CA GLY A 92 -9.59 -5.54 5.87
C GLY A 92 -9.35 -6.16 7.24
N ARG A 93 -10.37 -6.81 7.84
CA ARG A 93 -10.27 -7.42 9.17
C ARG A 93 -9.25 -8.56 9.24
N ASN A 94 -9.22 -9.43 8.23
CA ASN A 94 -8.30 -10.57 8.21
C ASN A 94 -6.86 -10.18 7.90
N ARG A 95 -6.64 -9.11 7.10
CA ARG A 95 -5.30 -8.64 6.74
C ARG A 95 -4.73 -7.62 7.71
N LEU A 96 -5.57 -6.93 8.48
CA LEU A 96 -5.13 -5.98 9.51
C LEU A 96 -4.15 -6.63 10.49
N ARG A 97 -4.43 -7.86 10.94
CA ARG A 97 -3.56 -8.61 11.87
C ARG A 97 -2.15 -8.86 11.28
N PRO A 98 -2.00 -9.47 10.09
CA PRO A 98 -0.70 -9.60 9.42
C PRO A 98 0.02 -8.27 9.16
N ILE A 99 -0.70 -7.24 8.68
CA ILE A 99 -0.09 -5.94 8.38
C ILE A 99 0.52 -5.35 9.66
N LEU A 100 -0.26 -5.28 10.74
CA LEU A 100 0.22 -4.79 12.04
C LEU A 100 1.38 -5.62 12.59
N MET A 101 1.37 -6.94 12.42
CA MET A 101 2.47 -7.80 12.84
C MET A 101 3.78 -7.43 12.13
N THR A 102 3.74 -7.29 10.79
CA THR A 102 4.94 -6.96 10.01
C THR A 102 5.45 -5.55 10.28
N THR A 103 4.55 -4.58 10.46
CA THR A 103 4.93 -3.19 10.70
C THR A 103 5.52 -3.04 12.08
N THR A 104 4.93 -3.69 13.09
CA THR A 104 5.44 -3.69 14.46
C THR A 104 6.81 -4.39 14.53
N ALA A 105 6.96 -5.56 13.89
CA ALA A 105 8.24 -6.27 13.83
C ALA A 105 9.34 -5.43 13.16
N THR A 106 9.03 -4.77 12.04
CA THR A 106 10.01 -3.92 11.35
C THR A 106 10.31 -2.66 12.16
N PHE A 107 9.30 -2.07 12.80
CA PHE A 107 9.48 -0.89 13.66
C PHE A 107 10.42 -1.19 14.82
N PHE A 108 10.19 -2.28 15.56
CA PHE A 108 11.08 -2.69 16.65
C PHE A 108 12.46 -3.15 16.16
N GLY A 109 12.55 -3.77 14.98
CA GLY A 109 13.83 -4.15 14.38
C GLY A 109 14.69 -2.96 13.94
N MET A 110 14.04 -1.87 13.51
CA MET A 110 14.72 -0.64 13.07
C MET A 110 14.93 0.38 14.21
N LEU A 111 14.23 0.23 15.33
CA LEU A 111 14.38 1.07 16.52
C LEU A 111 15.83 1.19 17.02
N PRO A 112 16.59 0.09 17.24
CA PRO A 112 17.98 0.21 17.70
C PRO A 112 18.89 0.84 16.63
N LEU A 113 18.59 0.60 15.34
CA LEU A 113 19.30 1.21 14.22
C LEU A 113 19.05 2.71 14.11
N ALA A 114 17.89 3.21 14.54
CA ALA A 114 17.56 4.63 14.51
C ALA A 114 18.15 5.41 15.69
N ILE A 115 18.35 4.76 16.85
CA ILE A 115 18.81 5.38 18.11
C ILE A 115 20.33 5.17 18.31
N SER A 116 20.97 4.34 17.50
CA SER A 116 22.40 4.04 17.62
C SER A 116 23.26 5.30 17.57
N ARG A 117 24.25 5.38 18.46
CA ARG A 117 25.25 6.47 18.54
C ARG A 117 26.68 5.96 18.41
N GLY A 118 26.85 4.71 17.94
CA GLY A 118 28.17 4.11 17.75
C GLY A 118 28.93 4.67 16.55
N VAL A 119 30.19 4.25 16.41
CA VAL A 119 31.01 4.57 15.23
C VAL A 119 30.34 4.01 13.97
N GLY A 120 30.07 4.88 12.98
CA GLY A 120 29.33 4.52 11.77
C GLY A 120 27.80 4.60 11.87
N ALA A 121 27.25 5.03 13.01
CA ALA A 121 25.80 5.21 13.15
C ALA A 121 25.22 6.27 12.21
N GLU A 122 26.02 7.26 11.80
CA GLU A 122 25.58 8.30 10.84
C GLU A 122 25.21 7.73 9.47
N ILE A 123 25.73 6.54 9.13
CA ILE A 123 25.44 5.83 7.89
C ILE A 123 24.12 5.06 8.00
N TRP A 124 23.87 4.42 9.16
CA TRP A 124 22.73 3.50 9.35
C TRP A 124 21.49 4.15 9.97
N ASN A 125 21.67 5.21 10.78
CA ASN A 125 20.57 5.95 11.41
C ASN A 125 19.55 6.46 10.37
N PRO A 126 19.96 7.06 9.22
CA PRO A 126 19.01 7.51 8.21
C PRO A 126 18.15 6.37 7.65
N LEU A 127 18.68 5.15 7.55
CA LEU A 127 17.91 3.97 7.11
C LEU A 127 16.76 3.67 8.08
N GLY A 128 17.10 3.58 9.37
CA GLY A 128 16.16 3.28 10.44
C GLY A 128 15.06 4.32 10.54
N ILE A 129 15.43 5.61 10.49
CA ILE A 129 14.49 6.74 10.55
C ILE A 129 13.53 6.72 9.34
N THR A 130 14.07 6.50 8.14
CA THR A 130 13.27 6.38 6.90
C THR A 130 12.24 5.27 7.02
N MET A 131 12.67 4.08 7.49
CA MET A 131 11.81 2.92 7.65
C MET A 131 10.75 3.15 8.73
N MET A 132 11.13 3.63 9.91
CA MET A 132 10.19 3.81 11.03
C MET A 132 9.10 4.83 10.70
N GLY A 133 9.50 6.02 10.24
CA GLY A 133 8.52 7.07 9.94
C GLY A 133 7.72 6.79 8.67
N GLY A 134 8.38 6.23 7.64
CA GLY A 134 7.72 5.76 6.43
C GLY A 134 6.66 4.70 6.73
N LEU A 135 7.00 3.65 7.48
CA LEU A 135 6.08 2.55 7.81
C LEU A 135 4.91 3.00 8.68
N ALA A 136 5.16 3.84 9.69
CA ALA A 136 4.10 4.31 10.58
C ALA A 136 3.01 5.05 9.81
N VAL A 137 3.40 5.98 8.95
CA VAL A 137 2.46 6.76 8.14
C VAL A 137 1.89 5.94 6.99
N SER A 138 2.74 5.20 6.25
CA SER A 138 2.30 4.44 5.08
C SER A 138 1.32 3.33 5.44
N THR A 139 1.45 2.71 6.62
CA THR A 139 0.54 1.65 7.07
C THR A 139 -0.85 2.20 7.33
N LEU A 140 -0.93 3.32 8.05
CA LEU A 140 -2.21 4.02 8.28
C LEU A 140 -2.85 4.44 6.96
N VAL A 141 -2.07 5.04 6.07
CA VAL A 141 -2.59 5.48 4.77
C VAL A 141 -3.00 4.28 3.92
N THR A 142 -2.22 3.20 3.84
CA THR A 142 -2.57 2.01 3.05
C THR A 142 -3.85 1.35 3.54
N LEU A 143 -4.02 1.25 4.87
CA LEU A 143 -5.19 0.63 5.48
C LEU A 143 -6.49 1.43 5.25
N VAL A 144 -6.40 2.76 5.10
CA VAL A 144 -7.56 3.63 4.83
C VAL A 144 -7.76 3.83 3.33
N LEU A 145 -6.70 4.19 2.61
CA LEU A 145 -6.72 4.55 1.20
C LEU A 145 -7.22 3.40 0.33
N ILE A 146 -6.75 2.16 0.55
CA ILE A 146 -7.15 1.02 -0.28
C ILE A 146 -8.65 0.73 -0.17
N PRO A 147 -9.24 0.51 1.02
CA PRO A 147 -10.68 0.25 1.10
C PRO A 147 -11.52 1.46 0.63
N THR A 148 -11.09 2.70 0.88
CA THR A 148 -11.80 3.89 0.39
C THR A 148 -11.78 3.99 -1.13
N VAL A 149 -10.62 3.80 -1.75
CA VAL A 149 -10.49 3.83 -3.21
C VAL A 149 -11.28 2.67 -3.83
N TYR A 150 -11.23 1.49 -3.23
CA TYR A 150 -11.98 0.33 -3.72
C TYR A 150 -13.50 0.53 -3.61
N CYS A 151 -14.01 1.08 -2.51
CA CYS A 151 -15.43 1.47 -2.38
C CYS A 151 -15.84 2.51 -3.44
N LEU A 152 -15.03 3.55 -3.66
CA LEU A 152 -15.31 4.59 -4.67
C LEU A 152 -15.35 4.03 -6.10
N PHE A 153 -14.46 3.09 -6.42
CA PHE A 153 -14.43 2.48 -7.75
C PHE A 153 -15.60 1.51 -7.97
N GLU A 154 -16.05 0.81 -6.93
CA GLU A 154 -17.18 -0.09 -7.09
C GLU A 154 -18.54 0.59 -6.95
N GLU A 155 -18.69 1.66 -6.16
CA GLU A 155 -19.90 2.50 -6.22
C GLU A 155 -20.15 2.97 -7.66
N LYS A 156 -19.10 3.36 -8.38
CA LYS A 156 -19.19 3.70 -9.82
C LYS A 156 -19.55 2.51 -10.70
N ARG A 157 -19.21 1.27 -10.31
CA ARG A 157 -19.55 0.04 -11.04
C ARG A 157 -21.01 -0.38 -10.78
N LEU A 158 -21.46 -0.31 -9.53
CA LEU A 158 -22.83 -0.57 -9.11
C LEU A 158 -23.80 0.49 -9.66
N GLN A 159 -23.42 1.77 -9.66
CA GLN A 159 -24.19 2.83 -10.33
C GLN A 159 -24.24 2.62 -11.85
N LYS A 160 -23.14 2.25 -12.51
CA LYS A 160 -23.18 1.90 -13.94
C LYS A 160 -24.05 0.67 -14.23
N ALA A 161 -24.01 -0.36 -13.39
CA ALA A 161 -24.85 -1.55 -13.54
C ALA A 161 -26.35 -1.24 -13.32
N ALA A 162 -26.68 -0.42 -12.31
CA ALA A 162 -28.04 0.04 -12.05
C ALA A 162 -28.59 0.98 -13.16
N VAL A 163 -27.72 1.77 -13.80
CA VAL A 163 -28.09 2.59 -14.97
C VAL A 163 -28.35 1.71 -16.20
N ILE A 164 -27.55 0.65 -16.43
CA ILE A 164 -27.74 -0.26 -17.57
C ILE A 164 -29.01 -1.13 -17.39
N GLN A 165 -29.32 -1.57 -16.17
CA GLN A 165 -30.59 -2.27 -15.89
C GLN A 165 -31.82 -1.37 -16.09
N ASN A 166 -31.75 -0.10 -15.73
CA ASN A 166 -32.84 0.86 -15.97
C ASN A 166 -33.05 1.21 -17.45
N VAL A 167 -32.02 1.08 -18.29
CA VAL A 167 -32.14 1.28 -19.75
C VAL A 167 -32.75 0.04 -20.42
N ASN A 168 -32.41 -1.17 -19.98
CA ASN A 168 -32.99 -2.42 -20.53
C ASN A 168 -34.44 -2.68 -20.09
N GLY A 169 -34.89 -2.15 -18.94
CA GLY A 169 -36.27 -2.26 -18.49
C GLY A 169 -37.28 -1.34 -19.18
N LYS A 170 -36.85 -0.45 -20.09
CA LYS A 170 -37.73 0.44 -20.86
C LYS A 170 -38.02 -0.04 -22.29
N LEU A 171 -37.49 -1.20 -22.69
CA LEU A 171 -37.63 -1.79 -24.03
C LEU A 171 -38.41 -3.12 -24.03
N SER A 172 -39.03 -3.50 -22.91
CA SER A 172 -39.96 -4.64 -22.78
C SER A 172 -41.36 -4.16 -22.42
#